data_AF-A0A7W1GDJ1-F1
#
_entry.id   AF-A0A7W1GDJ1-F1
#
_cell.length_a   1.000
_cell.length_b   1.000
_cell.length_c   1.000
_cell.angle_alpha   90.00
_cell.angle_beta   90.00
_cell.angle_gamma   90.00
#
_symmetry.space_group_name_H-M   'P 1'
#
loop_
_entity.id
_entity.type
_entity.pdbx_description
1 polymer ?
#
loop_
_entity_poly.entity_id
_entity_poly.type
_entity_poly.pdbx_seq_one_letter_code
_entity_poly.pdbx_strand_id
1 'polypeptide(L)'
;MATATVVTDRKAIMRDKRAQGIAAMGLVNREGDRFRVTTPSLRGRRASYEVWRDEAGKVRCSCLEFEEQSALDPAFRCEHIMAVKHSLLTKNSEAVTKQAPATPAASPVTPSTTAPASINDESPAAKVMAVSAADHATDTVAETATAEETPTTNANHASERRDDDRAGQQPAPRAATAGKVATRFVRELPAPAKVEESTELDSHPTTVGALAQHTHEEEHHEMNQRQATINVEQTELDSDFITAEEHEAMTAAVARQGAPVVPLAFNNTLRTLRQPIDPKFVKMREGWVDRQGNKHMVEYVEWHTVADLLDRVTPTWSHSVRNIVQIGDMVAVTAAITIDGVTREGVGTGTADNETGIKKAEHDALKRAAIKFGIARELYQRESEVIETQGAGPQVDEFPRDPLAKSMADLVTPKQLGMIRALAREAGVDVEEECQTVLRCRTEELSKRAASSFIDHLKRQPQEAAAGGMRRAS
;
A
#
# COMPACT_ATOMS: atom_id res chain seq x y z
N MET A 1 -18.15 -31.67 3.33
CA MET A 1 -16.71 -31.99 3.53
C MET A 1 -15.75 -31.13 2.69
N ALA A 2 -16.20 -30.39 1.66
CA ALA A 2 -15.31 -29.57 0.81
C ALA A 2 -14.77 -28.26 1.44
N THR A 3 -15.31 -27.80 2.56
CA THR A 3 -14.88 -26.54 3.22
C THR A 3 -13.67 -26.71 4.14
N ALA A 4 -13.36 -27.92 4.59
CA ALA A 4 -12.26 -28.16 5.53
C ALA A 4 -10.87 -28.07 4.86
N THR A 5 -10.76 -28.45 3.59
CA THR A 5 -9.49 -28.45 2.83
C THR A 5 -9.01 -27.04 2.46
N VAL A 6 -9.93 -26.11 2.17
CA VAL A 6 -9.56 -24.73 1.80
C VAL A 6 -8.98 -23.95 3.00
N VAL A 7 -9.43 -24.25 4.22
CA VAL A 7 -8.95 -23.57 5.44
C VAL A 7 -7.52 -24.03 5.82
N THR A 8 -7.17 -25.29 5.55
CA THR A 8 -5.82 -25.81 5.82
C THR A 8 -4.76 -25.15 4.94
N ASP A 9 -5.10 -24.84 3.68
CA ASP A 9 -4.18 -24.20 2.74
C ASP A 9 -3.80 -22.78 3.17
N ARG A 10 -4.76 -21.98 3.64
CA ARG A 10 -4.46 -20.60 4.08
C ARG A 10 -3.52 -20.58 5.30
N LYS A 11 -3.69 -21.52 6.23
CA LYS A 11 -2.79 -21.66 7.40
C LYS A 11 -1.40 -22.11 6.97
N ALA A 12 -1.28 -23.02 6.01
CA ALA A 12 0.01 -23.46 5.48
C ALA A 12 0.75 -22.31 4.77
N ILE A 13 0.06 -21.53 3.94
CA ILE A 13 0.63 -20.34 3.27
C ILE A 13 1.12 -19.31 4.29
N MET A 14 0.35 -19.02 5.34
CA MET A 14 0.77 -18.07 6.38
C MET A 14 1.98 -18.58 7.17
N ARG A 15 2.05 -19.87 7.48
CA ARG A 15 3.22 -20.50 8.12
C ARG A 15 4.47 -20.39 7.26
N ASP A 16 4.37 -20.66 5.97
CA ASP A 16 5.52 -20.54 5.05
C ASP A 16 6.01 -19.09 4.94
N LYS A 17 5.11 -18.12 4.83
CA LYS A 17 5.49 -16.69 4.81
C LYS A 17 6.20 -16.25 6.09
N ARG A 18 5.76 -16.71 7.26
CA ARG A 18 6.46 -16.42 8.53
C ARG A 18 7.83 -17.09 8.58
N ALA A 19 7.93 -18.34 8.13
CA ALA A 19 9.20 -19.06 8.05
C ALA A 19 10.22 -18.35 7.15
N GLN A 20 9.79 -17.85 5.98
CA GLN A 20 10.63 -17.03 5.09
C GLN A 20 11.11 -15.76 5.78
N GLY A 21 10.22 -15.05 6.50
CA GLY A 21 10.59 -13.87 7.28
C GLY A 21 11.65 -14.16 8.34
N ILE A 22 11.51 -15.25 9.11
CA ILE A 22 12.49 -15.67 10.13
C ILE A 22 13.86 -15.94 9.49
N ALA A 23 13.88 -16.64 8.35
CA ALA A 23 15.11 -16.93 7.62
C ALA A 23 15.78 -15.65 7.08
N ALA A 24 14.99 -14.75 6.47
CA ALA A 24 15.47 -13.49 5.91
C ALA A 24 16.03 -12.52 6.97
N MET A 25 15.50 -12.56 8.20
CA MET A 25 16.02 -11.79 9.34
C MET A 25 17.30 -12.38 9.95
N GLY A 26 17.84 -13.48 9.40
CA GLY A 26 19.05 -14.12 9.94
C GLY A 26 18.85 -14.75 11.31
N LEU A 27 17.61 -15.09 11.69
CA LEU A 27 17.27 -15.64 13.02
C LEU A 27 17.45 -17.16 13.12
N VAL A 28 18.21 -17.75 12.19
CA VAL A 28 18.50 -19.19 12.13
C VAL A 28 20.01 -19.39 12.26
N ASN A 29 20.43 -19.88 13.43
CA ASN A 29 21.82 -20.16 13.75
C ASN A 29 22.08 -21.66 13.75
N ARG A 30 23.23 -22.09 13.23
CA ARG A 30 23.65 -23.48 13.26
C ARG A 30 24.54 -23.73 14.48
N GLU A 31 24.16 -24.67 15.32
CA GLU A 31 24.86 -25.09 16.54
C GLU A 31 25.17 -26.59 16.40
N GLY A 32 26.28 -26.92 15.71
CA GLY A 32 26.64 -28.30 15.37
C GLY A 32 25.64 -28.95 14.41
N ASP A 33 25.01 -30.03 14.88
CA ASP A 33 23.97 -30.79 14.16
C ASP A 33 22.55 -30.28 14.41
N ARG A 34 22.42 -29.22 15.23
CA ARG A 34 21.15 -28.57 15.54
C ARG A 34 21.11 -27.17 14.95
N PHE A 35 19.91 -26.67 14.73
CA PHE A 35 19.64 -25.30 14.35
C PHE A 35 18.84 -24.62 15.45
N ARG A 36 19.30 -23.47 15.95
CA ARG A 36 18.54 -22.61 16.85
C ARG A 36 17.81 -21.55 16.03
N VAL A 37 16.48 -21.54 16.12
CA VAL A 37 15.59 -20.62 15.42
C VAL A 37 14.96 -19.67 16.42
N THR A 38 15.17 -18.36 16.28
CA THR A 38 14.60 -17.34 17.16
C THR A 38 13.38 -16.69 16.52
N THR A 39 12.25 -16.66 17.22
CA THR A 39 11.01 -16.04 16.71
C THR A 39 10.82 -14.64 17.32
N PRO A 40 10.60 -13.58 16.53
CA PRO A 40 10.32 -12.25 17.06
C PRO A 40 8.93 -12.23 17.68
N SER A 41 8.85 -11.87 18.97
CA SER A 41 7.57 -11.62 19.64
C SER A 41 7.31 -10.12 19.72
N LEU A 42 6.05 -9.73 19.54
CA LEU A 42 5.59 -8.34 19.66
C LEU A 42 5.86 -7.73 21.05
N ARG A 43 6.04 -8.56 22.09
CA ARG A 43 6.30 -8.10 23.46
C ARG A 43 7.80 -8.03 23.81
N GLY A 44 8.69 -8.04 22.82
CA GLY A 44 10.14 -7.98 23.02
C GLY A 44 10.78 -9.27 23.58
N ARG A 45 9.99 -10.23 24.07
CA ARG A 45 10.50 -11.53 24.51
C ARG A 45 10.80 -12.42 23.31
N ARG A 46 12.07 -12.65 23.02
CA ARG A 46 12.48 -13.60 21.99
C ARG A 46 12.33 -15.02 22.54
N ALA A 47 11.63 -15.88 21.80
CA ALA A 47 11.60 -17.32 22.06
C ALA A 47 12.53 -18.02 21.06
N SER A 48 13.35 -18.95 21.54
CA SER A 48 14.23 -19.76 20.69
C SER A 48 13.81 -21.22 20.71
N TYR A 49 13.78 -21.84 19.54
CA TYR A 49 13.44 -23.24 19.35
C TYR A 49 14.58 -23.95 18.63
N GLU A 50 14.88 -25.18 19.04
CA GLU A 50 15.83 -26.06 18.37
C GLU A 50 15.12 -26.89 17.28
N VAL A 51 15.80 -27.07 16.15
CA VAL A 51 15.43 -27.94 15.03
C VAL A 51 16.61 -28.88 14.77
N TRP A 52 16.38 -30.19 14.77
CA TRP A 52 17.43 -31.21 14.61
C TRP A 52 16.91 -32.42 13.84
N ARG A 53 17.79 -33.36 13.49
CA ARG A 53 17.40 -34.69 13.01
C ARG A 53 17.53 -35.69 14.14
N ASP A 54 16.52 -36.51 14.35
CA ASP A 54 16.60 -37.62 15.30
C ASP A 54 17.46 -38.79 14.76
N GLU A 55 17.65 -39.83 15.56
CA GLU A 55 18.44 -41.02 15.19
C GLU A 55 17.89 -41.74 13.96
N ALA A 56 16.59 -41.59 13.66
CA ALA A 56 15.95 -42.11 12.46
C ALA A 56 16.10 -41.17 11.24
N GLY A 57 16.83 -40.06 11.38
CA GLY A 57 17.03 -39.05 10.34
C GLY A 57 15.81 -38.13 10.12
N LYS A 58 14.74 -38.26 10.91
CA LYS A 58 13.53 -37.45 10.80
C LYS A 58 13.75 -36.09 11.45
N VAL A 59 13.30 -35.04 10.77
CA VAL A 59 13.44 -33.66 11.27
C VAL A 59 12.45 -33.43 12.41
N ARG A 60 12.95 -32.92 13.54
CA ARG A 60 12.21 -32.60 14.76
C ARG A 60 12.38 -31.13 15.12
N CYS A 61 11.38 -30.58 15.83
CA CYS A 61 11.43 -29.26 16.41
C CYS A 61 10.92 -29.29 17.86
N SER A 62 11.48 -28.44 18.70
CA SER A 62 11.11 -28.28 20.11
C SER A 62 9.91 -27.34 20.34
N CYS A 63 9.29 -26.80 19.29
CA CYS A 63 8.11 -25.95 19.46
C CYS A 63 6.85 -26.79 19.72
N LEU A 64 5.99 -26.26 20.59
CA LEU A 64 4.77 -26.93 21.06
C LEU A 64 3.81 -27.27 19.90
N GLU A 65 3.73 -26.40 18.88
CA GLU A 65 2.92 -26.64 17.68
C GLU A 65 3.36 -27.90 16.92
N PHE A 66 4.67 -28.16 16.84
CA PHE A 66 5.20 -29.37 16.19
C PHE A 66 4.91 -30.62 17.01
N GLU A 67 5.07 -30.54 18.33
CA GLU A 67 4.78 -31.66 19.24
C GLU A 67 3.31 -32.11 19.11
N GLU A 68 2.37 -31.15 19.11
CA GLU A 68 0.95 -31.44 18.98
C GLU A 68 0.57 -31.96 17.58
N GLN A 69 1.02 -31.29 16.52
CA GLN A 69 0.54 -31.61 15.17
C GLN A 69 1.29 -32.78 14.52
N SER A 70 2.55 -33.05 14.89
CA SER A 70 3.32 -34.16 14.29
C SER A 70 2.84 -35.54 14.71
N ALA A 71 2.08 -35.63 15.81
CA ALA A 71 1.41 -36.86 16.23
C ALA A 71 0.21 -37.19 15.33
N LEU A 72 -0.47 -36.17 14.81
CA LEU A 72 -1.63 -36.33 13.93
C LEU A 72 -1.22 -36.43 12.46
N ASP A 73 -0.21 -35.66 12.05
CA ASP A 73 0.29 -35.62 10.69
C ASP A 73 1.83 -35.75 10.66
N PRO A 74 2.39 -36.91 10.26
CA PRO A 74 3.84 -37.09 10.18
C PRO A 74 4.51 -36.21 9.10
N ALA A 75 3.75 -35.68 8.15
CA ALA A 75 4.20 -34.73 7.14
C ALA A 75 4.20 -33.27 7.64
N PHE A 76 3.62 -33.00 8.81
CA PHE A 76 3.56 -31.65 9.38
C PHE A 76 4.96 -31.04 9.54
N ARG A 77 5.08 -29.77 9.16
CA ARG A 77 6.27 -28.93 9.36
C ARG A 77 5.81 -27.61 9.96
N CYS A 78 6.34 -27.29 11.14
CA CYS A 78 6.14 -25.99 11.76
C CYS A 78 6.94 -24.90 11.02
N GLU A 79 6.68 -23.65 11.34
CA GLU A 79 7.38 -22.50 10.75
C GLU A 79 8.89 -22.53 11.03
N HIS A 80 9.34 -23.08 12.16
CA HIS A 80 10.78 -23.17 12.49
C HIS A 80 11.53 -24.15 11.58
N ILE A 81 10.93 -25.31 11.26
CA ILE A 81 11.54 -26.28 10.34
C ILE A 81 11.63 -25.69 8.93
N MET A 82 10.57 -25.00 8.50
CA MET A 82 10.53 -24.31 7.21
C MET A 82 11.57 -23.18 7.16
N ALA A 83 11.79 -22.45 8.26
CA ALA A 83 12.78 -21.38 8.33
C ALA A 83 14.22 -21.92 8.15
N VAL A 84 14.53 -23.07 8.75
CA VAL A 84 15.82 -23.76 8.53
C VAL A 84 15.98 -24.15 7.06
N LYS A 85 14.93 -24.70 6.44
CA LYS A 85 14.94 -25.04 5.00
C LYS A 85 15.26 -23.81 4.14
N HIS A 86 14.57 -22.69 4.37
CA HIS A 86 14.78 -21.45 3.62
C HIS A 86 16.19 -20.86 3.84
N SER A 87 16.70 -20.91 5.08
CA SER A 87 18.06 -20.45 5.39
C SER A 87 19.13 -21.28 4.66
N LEU A 88 18.97 -22.60 4.60
CA LEU A 88 19.91 -23.48 3.91
C LEU A 88 19.88 -23.27 2.39
N LEU A 89 18.70 -23.08 1.79
CA LEU A 89 18.56 -22.76 0.37
C LEU A 89 19.29 -21.45 0.02
N THR A 90 19.14 -20.42 0.87
CA THR A 90 19.79 -19.12 0.68
C THR A 90 21.32 -19.25 0.75
N LYS A 91 21.86 -19.93 1.78
CA LYS A 91 23.31 -20.15 1.92
C LYS A 91 23.91 -20.94 0.76
N ASN A 92 23.19 -21.94 0.25
CA ASN A 92 23.64 -22.71 -0.91
C ASN A 92 23.67 -21.84 -2.18
N SER A 93 22.70 -20.95 -2.38
CA SER A 93 22.69 -20.04 -3.54
C SER A 93 23.82 -19.01 -3.51
N GLU A 94 24.21 -18.53 -2.32
CA GLU A 94 25.36 -17.64 -2.15
C GLU A 94 26.69 -18.35 -2.45
N ALA A 95 26.84 -19.60 -2.03
CA ALA A 95 28.05 -20.39 -2.29
C ALA A 95 28.26 -20.65 -3.79
N VAL A 96 27.18 -20.96 -4.52
CA VAL A 96 27.23 -21.17 -5.98
C VAL A 96 27.61 -19.88 -6.71
N THR A 97 27.06 -18.74 -6.30
CA THR A 97 27.36 -17.44 -6.93
C THR A 97 28.82 -17.02 -6.73
N LYS A 98 29.44 -17.39 -5.59
CA LYS A 98 30.86 -17.11 -5.32
C LYS A 98 31.85 -18.01 -6.07
N GLN A 99 31.40 -19.14 -6.63
CA GLN A 99 32.25 -20.08 -7.38
C GLN A 99 32.20 -19.88 -8.89
N ALA A 100 31.43 -18.91 -9.41
CA ALA A 100 31.47 -18.58 -10.83
C ALA A 100 32.89 -18.07 -11.19
N PRO A 101 33.65 -18.79 -12.04
CA PRO A 101 35.01 -18.39 -12.38
C PRO A 101 34.98 -17.04 -13.09
N ALA A 102 35.80 -16.11 -12.58
CA ALA A 102 36.00 -14.80 -13.20
C ALA A 102 36.33 -15.01 -14.69
N THR A 103 35.47 -14.46 -15.55
CA THR A 103 35.69 -14.44 -17.00
C THR A 103 37.06 -13.83 -17.25
N PRO A 104 37.97 -14.49 -17.99
CA PRO A 104 39.31 -13.97 -18.22
C PRO A 104 39.22 -12.62 -18.95
N ALA A 105 39.84 -11.61 -18.36
CA ALA A 105 39.89 -10.24 -18.85
C ALA A 105 40.45 -10.22 -20.29
N ALA A 106 39.67 -9.65 -21.21
CA ALA A 106 40.12 -9.35 -22.57
C ALA A 106 41.31 -8.38 -22.52
N SER A 107 42.38 -8.74 -23.21
CA SER A 107 43.60 -7.93 -23.33
C SER A 107 43.35 -6.60 -24.07
N PRO A 108 44.09 -5.52 -23.72
CA PRO A 108 43.93 -4.23 -24.37
C PRO A 108 44.53 -4.22 -25.78
N VAL A 109 43.72 -3.80 -26.76
CA VAL A 109 44.13 -3.56 -28.15
C VAL A 109 44.84 -2.20 -28.23
N THR A 110 46.06 -2.20 -28.76
CA THR A 110 46.84 -1.01 -29.10
C THR A 110 46.32 -0.34 -30.39
N PRO A 111 46.37 1.00 -30.50
CA PRO A 111 46.01 1.71 -31.73
C PRO A 111 47.22 1.79 -32.68
N SER A 112 47.05 1.32 -33.92
CA SER A 112 48.02 1.53 -35.00
C SER A 112 47.48 2.51 -36.04
N THR A 113 48.33 3.48 -36.34
CA THR A 113 48.18 4.55 -37.32
C THR A 113 48.64 4.06 -38.69
N THR A 114 47.81 4.09 -39.74
CA THR A 114 48.27 4.37 -41.12
C THR A 114 47.13 4.80 -42.05
N ALA A 115 47.46 5.77 -42.90
CA ALA A 115 46.66 6.50 -43.88
C ALA A 115 46.58 5.74 -45.25
N PRO A 116 45.90 6.27 -46.29
CA PRO A 116 45.12 5.50 -47.26
C PRO A 116 45.79 5.25 -48.63
N ALA A 117 45.28 4.26 -49.37
CA ALA A 117 45.46 4.12 -50.82
C ALA A 117 44.25 3.43 -51.50
N SER A 118 43.47 4.26 -52.20
CA SER A 118 42.90 4.14 -53.55
C SER A 118 42.75 2.80 -54.32
N ILE A 119 41.61 2.71 -55.04
CA ILE A 119 41.37 2.26 -56.44
C ILE A 119 40.69 0.89 -56.71
N ASN A 120 39.43 1.04 -57.18
CA ASN A 120 38.67 0.44 -58.30
C ASN A 120 38.19 -1.02 -58.40
N ASP A 121 36.92 -1.09 -58.88
CA ASP A 121 36.27 -2.03 -59.81
C ASP A 121 36.12 -3.49 -59.34
N GLU A 122 35.01 -4.21 -59.52
CA GLU A 122 34.11 -4.28 -60.67
C GLU A 122 32.81 -5.01 -60.22
N SER A 123 31.66 -4.62 -60.79
CA SER A 123 30.44 -5.45 -60.86
C SER A 123 30.67 -6.59 -61.89
N PRO A 124 29.86 -7.67 -62.03
CA PRO A 124 28.40 -7.58 -62.15
C PRO A 124 27.56 -8.79 -61.65
N ALA A 125 26.26 -8.57 -61.77
CA ALA A 125 25.11 -9.45 -61.58
C ALA A 125 25.25 -10.93 -61.98
N ALA A 126 24.60 -11.80 -61.19
CA ALA A 126 23.95 -12.99 -61.71
C ALA A 126 22.70 -13.36 -60.88
N LYS A 127 21.58 -13.37 -61.60
CA LYS A 127 20.29 -13.99 -61.28
C LYS A 127 20.47 -15.52 -61.35
N VAL A 128 19.60 -16.29 -60.69
CA VAL A 128 18.95 -17.55 -61.18
C VAL A 128 18.75 -18.61 -60.06
N MET A 129 17.47 -19.00 -59.96
CA MET A 129 16.86 -20.29 -59.61
C MET A 129 16.60 -20.76 -58.17
N ALA A 130 15.30 -21.03 -57.99
CA ALA A 130 14.67 -21.93 -57.06
C ALA A 130 15.11 -23.40 -57.25
N VAL A 131 15.15 -24.15 -56.15
CA VAL A 131 14.88 -25.59 -56.14
C VAL A 131 14.18 -25.95 -54.84
N SER A 132 13.19 -26.82 -54.97
CA SER A 132 12.28 -27.34 -53.97
C SER A 132 12.82 -28.59 -53.26
N ALA A 133 12.22 -28.86 -52.09
CA ALA A 133 11.78 -30.17 -51.58
C ALA A 133 12.72 -31.07 -50.74
N ALA A 134 12.06 -31.71 -49.75
CA ALA A 134 12.37 -32.93 -49.00
C ALA A 134 13.44 -32.82 -47.89
N ASP A 135 13.33 -33.45 -46.70
CA ASP A 135 12.34 -34.36 -46.12
C ASP A 135 12.62 -34.57 -44.60
N HIS A 136 11.61 -35.09 -43.89
CA HIS A 136 11.65 -35.91 -42.64
C HIS A 136 11.96 -35.24 -41.27
N ALA A 137 11.00 -35.18 -40.33
CA ALA A 137 10.48 -36.23 -39.40
C ALA A 137 11.43 -36.44 -38.20
N THR A 138 11.09 -36.60 -36.92
CA THR A 138 9.94 -36.95 -36.06
C THR A 138 10.13 -36.14 -34.73
N ASP A 139 9.25 -36.01 -33.72
CA ASP A 139 8.58 -37.02 -32.91
C ASP A 139 7.68 -36.27 -31.88
N THR A 140 6.39 -36.58 -31.79
CA THR A 140 5.48 -36.07 -30.76
C THR A 140 4.71 -37.24 -30.20
N VAL A 141 4.92 -37.50 -28.91
CA VAL A 141 4.31 -38.60 -28.16
C VAL A 141 2.89 -38.21 -27.73
N ALA A 142 1.96 -39.11 -28.00
CA ALA A 142 0.55 -39.05 -27.65
C ALA A 142 0.31 -39.49 -26.20
N GLU A 143 -0.72 -38.94 -25.56
CA GLU A 143 -1.40 -39.60 -24.45
C GLU A 143 -2.91 -39.57 -24.68
N THR A 144 -3.46 -40.78 -24.68
CA THR A 144 -4.83 -41.21 -24.98
C THR A 144 -5.79 -40.98 -23.81
N ALA A 145 -7.00 -40.49 -24.10
CA ALA A 145 -8.16 -40.61 -23.21
C ALA A 145 -9.31 -41.30 -23.97
N THR A 146 -9.70 -42.46 -23.46
CA THR A 146 -10.80 -43.31 -23.91
C THR A 146 -12.15 -42.78 -23.42
N ALA A 147 -13.13 -42.80 -24.32
CA ALA A 147 -14.55 -42.56 -24.05
C ALA A 147 -15.30 -43.90 -23.96
N GLU A 148 -16.32 -43.98 -23.11
CA GLU A 148 -17.34 -45.03 -23.13
C GLU A 148 -18.74 -44.42 -23.09
N GLU A 149 -19.67 -45.12 -23.75
CA GLU A 149 -20.93 -44.67 -24.35
C GLU A 149 -22.19 -44.95 -23.53
N THR A 150 -23.16 -44.02 -23.61
CA THR A 150 -24.65 -44.20 -23.73
C THR A 150 -25.46 -44.82 -22.54
N PRO A 151 -26.83 -44.76 -22.48
CA PRO A 151 -27.80 -44.34 -23.51
C PRO A 151 -28.96 -43.40 -23.07
N THR A 152 -29.73 -43.09 -24.09
CA THR A 152 -30.94 -42.29 -24.30
C THR A 152 -32.20 -42.67 -23.51
N THR A 153 -33.11 -41.70 -23.30
CA THR A 153 -34.57 -41.91 -23.46
C THR A 153 -35.35 -40.60 -23.65
N ASN A 154 -36.22 -40.59 -24.66
CA ASN A 154 -37.23 -39.59 -25.00
C ASN A 154 -38.47 -39.68 -24.09
N ALA A 155 -39.16 -38.55 -23.84
CA ALA A 155 -40.64 -38.51 -23.84
C ALA A 155 -41.19 -37.07 -23.97
N ASN A 156 -42.20 -36.95 -24.85
CA ASN A 156 -42.99 -35.78 -25.21
C ASN A 156 -44.18 -35.53 -24.26
N HIS A 157 -44.90 -34.43 -24.55
CA HIS A 157 -46.26 -33.99 -24.17
C HIS A 157 -46.39 -33.12 -22.92
N ALA A 158 -47.31 -32.14 -22.79
CA ALA A 158 -48.18 -31.32 -23.66
C ALA A 158 -49.11 -30.52 -22.72
N SER A 159 -49.59 -29.33 -23.16
CA SER A 159 -50.86 -28.63 -22.79
C SER A 159 -51.23 -28.44 -21.29
N GLU A 160 -51.61 -27.26 -20.80
CA GLU A 160 -52.93 -26.61 -20.94
C GLU A 160 -52.77 -25.15 -20.44
N ARG A 161 -53.10 -24.09 -21.22
CA ARG A 161 -54.40 -23.40 -21.27
C ARG A 161 -55.13 -23.26 -19.91
N ARG A 162 -55.20 -22.02 -19.40
CA ARG A 162 -56.48 -21.37 -19.04
C ARG A 162 -56.32 -19.85 -18.88
N ASP A 163 -57.10 -19.17 -19.70
CA ASP A 163 -57.57 -17.79 -19.58
C ASP A 163 -58.40 -17.59 -18.30
N ASP A 164 -58.37 -16.38 -17.72
CA ASP A 164 -59.54 -15.48 -17.65
C ASP A 164 -59.21 -14.22 -16.83
N ASP A 165 -59.21 -13.09 -17.54
CA ASP A 165 -59.88 -11.82 -17.25
C ASP A 165 -59.95 -11.28 -15.80
N ARG A 166 -59.52 -10.01 -15.63
CA ARG A 166 -60.45 -8.85 -15.55
C ARG A 166 -59.73 -7.54 -15.17
N ALA A 167 -59.86 -6.55 -16.06
CA ALA A 167 -60.02 -5.09 -15.89
C ALA A 167 -59.15 -4.33 -14.85
N GLY A 168 -58.54 -3.17 -15.12
CA GLY A 168 -58.64 -2.22 -16.23
C GLY A 168 -57.94 -0.90 -15.84
N GLN A 169 -57.88 0.03 -16.81
CA GLN A 169 -57.50 1.45 -16.70
C GLN A 169 -56.01 1.84 -16.70
N GLN A 170 -55.50 2.01 -17.92
CA GLN A 170 -54.56 3.08 -18.29
C GLN A 170 -55.31 4.42 -18.44
N PRO A 171 -54.59 5.55 -18.36
CA PRO A 171 -54.74 6.54 -19.42
C PRO A 171 -53.41 6.94 -20.09
N ALA A 172 -53.57 7.25 -21.38
CA ALA A 172 -52.57 7.57 -22.40
C ALA A 172 -51.83 8.91 -22.20
N PRO A 173 -50.70 9.13 -22.92
CA PRO A 173 -49.93 10.35 -22.88
C PRO A 173 -50.51 11.44 -23.81
N ARG A 174 -50.48 12.69 -23.36
CA ARG A 174 -50.80 13.87 -24.19
C ARG A 174 -49.54 14.48 -24.79
N ALA A 175 -49.56 14.61 -26.11
CA ALA A 175 -48.65 15.40 -26.93
C ALA A 175 -49.12 16.87 -27.07
N ALA A 176 -48.25 17.68 -27.68
CA ALA A 176 -48.31 19.13 -27.99
C ALA A 176 -47.65 20.01 -26.89
N THR A 177 -46.78 20.98 -27.18
CA THR A 177 -46.73 21.86 -28.36
C THR A 177 -45.34 22.50 -28.50
N ALA A 178 -44.92 22.74 -29.73
CA ALA A 178 -43.74 23.53 -30.09
C ALA A 178 -43.96 25.03 -29.79
N GLY A 179 -42.91 25.70 -29.29
CA GLY A 179 -42.88 27.15 -29.10
C GLY A 179 -41.46 27.67 -29.12
N LYS A 180 -41.03 28.17 -30.29
CA LYS A 180 -39.79 28.94 -30.49
C LYS A 180 -39.91 30.28 -29.76
N VAL A 181 -38.96 30.62 -28.88
CA VAL A 181 -38.62 32.01 -28.58
C VAL A 181 -37.11 32.13 -28.45
N ALA A 182 -36.53 32.89 -29.39
CA ALA A 182 -35.16 33.36 -29.33
C ALA A 182 -35.11 34.64 -28.48
N THR A 183 -34.30 34.64 -27.42
CA THR A 183 -33.92 35.87 -26.72
C THR A 183 -32.41 35.91 -26.52
N ARG A 184 -31.79 36.57 -27.50
CA ARG A 184 -30.58 37.40 -27.46
C ARG A 184 -30.35 37.98 -26.05
N PHE A 185 -29.33 37.51 -25.34
CA PHE A 185 -28.80 38.21 -24.16
C PHE A 185 -27.50 38.92 -24.52
N VAL A 186 -27.60 40.24 -24.47
CA VAL A 186 -26.54 41.22 -24.69
C VAL A 186 -25.77 41.38 -23.39
N ARG A 187 -24.46 41.38 -23.56
CA ARG A 187 -23.38 41.90 -22.72
C ARG A 187 -23.74 43.15 -21.92
N GLU A 188 -23.62 43.08 -20.59
CA GLU A 188 -23.36 44.25 -19.74
C GLU A 188 -22.24 43.93 -18.74
N LEU A 189 -21.17 44.71 -18.86
CA LEU A 189 -20.05 44.81 -17.92
C LEU A 189 -20.46 45.82 -16.83
N PRO A 190 -20.29 45.53 -15.53
CA PRO A 190 -20.33 46.58 -14.52
C PRO A 190 -18.95 47.24 -14.36
N ALA A 191 -18.97 48.57 -14.43
CA ALA A 191 -17.88 49.49 -14.13
C ALA A 191 -17.54 49.51 -12.61
N PRO A 192 -16.34 49.95 -12.22
CA PRO A 192 -15.84 49.83 -10.85
C PRO A 192 -16.51 50.82 -9.88
N ALA A 193 -16.95 50.30 -8.74
CA ALA A 193 -17.44 51.08 -7.61
C ALA A 193 -16.28 51.73 -6.83
N LYS A 194 -16.56 52.95 -6.37
CA LYS A 194 -15.67 53.89 -5.73
C LYS A 194 -15.23 53.41 -4.34
N VAL A 195 -13.97 53.75 -4.04
CA VAL A 195 -13.36 53.80 -2.72
C VAL A 195 -14.10 54.83 -1.87
N GLU A 196 -14.68 54.39 -0.76
CA GLU A 196 -14.99 55.27 0.37
C GLU A 196 -14.24 54.79 1.60
N GLU A 197 -13.45 55.73 2.09
CA GLU A 197 -12.61 55.74 3.27
C GLU A 197 -13.49 56.10 4.46
N SER A 198 -13.61 55.20 5.43
CA SER A 198 -14.23 55.51 6.73
C SER A 198 -13.35 54.95 7.83
N THR A 199 -12.67 55.90 8.47
CA THR A 199 -11.92 55.82 9.71
C THR A 199 -12.90 55.63 10.87
N GLU A 200 -12.82 54.50 11.57
CA GLU A 200 -13.38 54.39 12.92
C GLU A 200 -12.32 53.79 13.86
N LEU A 201 -11.94 54.65 14.81
CA LEU A 201 -11.13 54.37 15.98
C LEU A 201 -11.95 53.50 16.92
N ASP A 202 -11.41 52.35 17.33
CA ASP A 202 -11.90 51.69 18.54
C ASP A 202 -10.76 51.19 19.42
N SER A 203 -10.85 51.62 20.67
CA SER A 203 -9.84 51.54 21.72
C SER A 203 -10.11 50.36 22.64
N HIS A 204 -9.16 49.43 22.76
CA HIS A 204 -9.17 48.40 23.81
C HIS A 204 -8.02 48.60 24.81
N PRO A 205 -8.29 48.44 26.12
CA PRO A 205 -7.34 48.75 27.19
C PRO A 205 -6.27 47.66 27.34
N THR A 206 -5.01 48.09 27.36
CA THR A 206 -3.85 47.26 27.68
C THR A 206 -3.70 47.10 29.19
N THR A 207 -3.85 45.87 29.67
CA THR A 207 -3.56 45.49 31.06
C THR A 207 -2.04 45.46 31.27
N VAL A 208 -1.54 46.37 32.10
CA VAL A 208 -0.12 46.48 32.45
C VAL A 208 0.20 45.44 33.53
N GLY A 209 0.88 44.36 33.15
CA GLY A 209 1.47 43.38 34.05
C GLY A 209 2.90 43.77 34.42
N ALA A 210 3.22 43.74 35.72
CA ALA A 210 4.46 44.19 36.32
C ALA A 210 5.71 43.48 35.76
N LEU A 211 6.70 44.29 35.32
CA LEU A 211 8.06 43.85 35.04
C LEU A 211 8.76 43.46 36.36
N ALA A 212 9.09 42.17 36.50
CA ALA A 212 10.07 41.70 37.47
C ALA A 212 11.47 42.08 36.97
N GLN A 213 12.25 42.73 37.84
CA GLN A 213 13.64 43.09 37.60
C GLN A 213 14.49 41.81 37.68
N HIS A 214 14.84 41.22 36.53
CA HIS A 214 15.91 40.23 36.46
C HIS A 214 17.27 40.95 36.56
N THR A 215 18.05 40.54 37.54
CA THR A 215 19.39 41.06 37.82
C THR A 215 20.39 40.54 36.79
N HIS A 216 21.18 41.45 36.23
CA HIS A 216 22.20 41.27 35.18
C HIS A 216 23.31 40.22 35.50
N GLU A 217 23.34 39.68 36.71
CA GLU A 217 24.28 38.65 37.14
C GLU A 217 23.84 37.23 36.76
N GLU A 218 22.53 36.95 36.68
CA GLU A 218 22.02 35.63 36.29
C GLU A 218 22.22 35.36 34.79
N GLU A 219 22.00 36.36 33.92
CA GLU A 219 22.23 36.22 32.48
C GLU A 219 23.71 35.96 32.15
N HIS A 220 24.64 36.56 32.90
CA HIS A 220 26.07 36.37 32.66
C HIS A 220 26.57 34.98 33.12
N HIS A 221 25.89 34.38 34.12
CA HIS A 221 26.19 33.02 34.55
C HIS A 221 25.62 31.97 33.58
N GLU A 222 24.41 32.21 33.05
CA GLU A 222 23.79 31.33 32.06
C GLU A 222 24.55 31.34 30.72
N MET A 223 25.08 32.50 30.31
CA MET A 223 25.88 32.64 29.09
C MET A 223 27.22 31.88 29.19
N ASN A 224 27.90 31.95 30.34
CA ASN A 224 29.12 31.18 30.57
C ASN A 224 28.88 29.67 30.64
N GLN A 225 27.73 29.24 31.19
CA GLN A 225 27.38 27.82 31.26
C GLN A 225 27.09 27.24 29.87
N ARG A 226 26.49 28.02 28.96
CA ARG A 226 26.26 27.64 27.56
C ARG A 226 27.56 27.57 26.74
N GLN A 227 28.55 28.41 27.03
CA GLN A 227 29.86 28.32 26.37
C GLN A 227 30.70 27.13 26.84
N ALA A 228 30.50 26.66 28.08
CA ALA A 228 31.17 25.47 28.58
C ALA A 228 30.61 24.18 27.96
N THR A 229 29.30 24.08 27.70
CA THR A 229 28.70 22.91 27.03
C THR A 229 29.06 22.81 25.55
N ILE A 230 29.20 23.94 24.85
CA ILE A 230 29.61 23.97 23.43
C ILE A 230 31.04 23.45 23.23
N ASN A 231 31.97 23.76 24.16
CA ASN A 231 33.35 23.28 24.08
C ASN A 231 33.50 21.78 24.37
N VAL A 232 32.60 21.17 25.16
CA VAL A 232 32.61 19.72 25.42
C VAL A 232 32.10 18.95 24.20
N GLU A 233 31.06 19.44 23.50
CA GLU A 233 30.58 18.81 22.25
C GLU A 233 31.57 18.95 21.08
N GLN A 234 32.35 20.03 21.01
CA GLN A 234 33.39 20.17 19.98
C GLN A 234 34.58 19.23 20.18
N THR A 235 34.83 18.75 21.40
CA THR A 235 35.95 17.84 21.67
C THR A 235 35.61 16.37 21.34
N GLU A 236 34.32 16.00 21.30
CA GLU A 236 33.88 14.65 20.91
C GLU A 236 33.68 14.47 19.40
N LEU A 237 33.65 15.56 18.62
CA LEU A 237 33.53 15.52 17.15
C LEU A 237 34.88 15.39 16.41
N ASP A 238 36.00 15.63 17.07
CA ASP A 238 37.34 15.51 16.47
C ASP A 238 37.96 14.10 16.62
N SER A 239 37.28 13.16 17.29
CA SER A 239 37.77 11.78 17.49
C SER A 239 37.49 10.78 16.36
N ASP A 240 36.74 11.15 15.31
CA ASP A 240 36.37 10.25 14.20
C ASP A 240 36.78 10.79 12.82
N PHE A 241 37.94 11.45 12.72
CA PHE A 241 38.49 11.81 11.41
C PHE A 241 39.12 10.56 10.75
N ILE A 242 38.26 9.71 10.20
CA ILE A 242 38.67 8.54 9.39
C ILE A 242 39.55 9.05 8.25
N THR A 243 40.78 8.58 8.21
CA THR A 243 41.74 8.97 7.16
C THR A 243 41.23 8.51 5.79
N ALA A 244 41.58 9.23 4.72
CA ALA A 244 41.15 8.87 3.36
C ALA A 244 41.55 7.42 2.97
N GLU A 245 42.67 6.93 3.50
CA GLU A 245 43.12 5.54 3.33
C GLU A 245 42.24 4.53 4.08
N GLU A 246 41.83 4.82 5.32
CA GLU A 246 40.91 3.95 6.07
C GLU A 246 39.53 3.90 5.42
N HIS A 247 39.07 5.02 4.84
CA HIS A 247 37.83 5.05 4.07
C HIS A 247 37.93 4.17 2.81
N GLU A 248 39.01 4.28 2.03
CA GLU A 248 39.23 3.40 0.87
C GLU A 248 39.31 1.92 1.27
N ALA A 249 39.98 1.60 2.39
CA ALA A 249 40.06 0.24 2.91
C ALA A 249 38.69 -0.30 3.36
N MET A 250 37.86 0.53 4.01
CA MET A 250 36.50 0.16 4.40
C MET A 250 35.60 -0.06 3.17
N THR A 251 35.70 0.83 2.17
CA THR A 251 34.91 0.71 0.94
C THR A 251 35.29 -0.56 0.17
N ALA A 252 36.60 -0.88 0.10
CA ALA A 252 37.11 -2.11 -0.49
C ALA A 252 36.71 -3.37 0.29
N ALA A 253 36.63 -3.31 1.63
CA ALA A 253 36.19 -4.42 2.47
C ALA A 253 34.69 -4.70 2.33
N VAL A 254 33.85 -3.66 2.22
CA VAL A 254 32.40 -3.82 2.02
C VAL A 254 32.09 -4.30 0.59
N ALA A 255 32.86 -3.87 -0.41
CA ALA A 255 32.76 -4.39 -1.78
C ALA A 255 33.01 -5.92 -1.87
N ARG A 256 33.80 -6.49 -0.94
CA ARG A 256 34.02 -7.95 -0.85
C ARG A 256 32.84 -8.72 -0.23
N GLN A 257 31.90 -8.03 0.41
CA GLN A 257 30.75 -8.65 1.11
C GLN A 257 29.46 -8.67 0.28
N GLY A 258 29.46 -8.15 -0.96
CA GLY A 258 28.30 -8.21 -1.85
C GLY A 258 27.08 -7.40 -1.38
N ALA A 259 27.22 -6.59 -0.33
CA ALA A 259 26.24 -5.59 0.00
C ALA A 259 26.33 -4.47 -1.05
N PRO A 260 25.21 -4.01 -1.64
CA PRO A 260 25.24 -2.88 -2.56
C PRO A 260 25.70 -1.65 -1.79
N VAL A 261 26.98 -1.30 -1.92
CA VAL A 261 27.54 -0.05 -1.43
C VAL A 261 26.85 1.05 -2.22
N VAL A 262 25.88 1.68 -1.58
CA VAL A 262 25.20 2.85 -2.13
C VAL A 262 26.26 3.94 -2.27
N PRO A 263 26.58 4.40 -3.50
CA PRO A 263 27.61 5.40 -3.69
C PRO A 263 27.30 6.67 -2.87
N LEU A 264 28.30 7.31 -2.26
CA LEU A 264 28.12 8.55 -1.49
C LEU A 264 27.36 9.63 -2.28
N ALA A 265 27.50 9.63 -3.61
CA ALA A 265 26.74 10.47 -4.54
C ALA A 265 25.21 10.32 -4.37
N PHE A 266 24.71 9.10 -4.16
CA PHE A 266 23.28 8.84 -3.99
C PHE A 266 22.72 9.44 -2.69
N ASN A 267 23.51 9.52 -1.62
CA ASN A 267 23.05 10.17 -0.38
C ASN A 267 22.85 11.68 -0.57
N ASN A 268 23.73 12.33 -1.34
CA ASN A 268 23.59 13.74 -1.69
C ASN A 268 22.38 13.98 -2.60
N THR A 269 22.16 13.09 -3.56
CA THR A 269 20.95 13.03 -4.38
C THR A 269 19.69 12.95 -3.51
N LEU A 270 19.62 11.98 -2.58
CA LEU A 270 18.48 11.83 -1.69
C LEU A 270 18.27 13.05 -0.79
N ARG A 271 19.34 13.67 -0.30
CA ARG A 271 19.25 14.91 0.50
C ARG A 271 18.63 16.04 -0.31
N THR A 272 18.99 16.16 -1.59
CA THR A 272 18.44 17.17 -2.50
C THR A 272 16.98 16.89 -2.82
N LEU A 273 16.63 15.63 -3.12
CA LEU A 273 15.25 15.22 -3.40
C LEU A 273 14.31 15.34 -2.18
N ARG A 274 14.84 15.39 -0.96
CA ARG A 274 14.08 15.61 0.28
C ARG A 274 13.82 17.09 0.61
N GLN A 275 14.37 18.03 -0.17
CA GLN A 275 14.10 19.44 0.05
C GLN A 275 12.61 19.73 -0.16
N PRO A 276 12.00 20.62 0.65
CA PRO A 276 10.59 20.94 0.53
C PRO A 276 10.31 21.54 -0.86
N ILE A 277 9.16 21.17 -1.43
CA ILE A 277 8.74 21.69 -2.73
C ILE A 277 8.30 23.14 -2.59
N ASP A 278 8.69 23.97 -3.56
CA ASP A 278 8.26 25.36 -3.64
C ASP A 278 6.71 25.42 -3.68
N PRO A 279 6.06 26.15 -2.76
CA PRO A 279 4.60 26.23 -2.66
C PRO A 279 3.90 26.59 -3.97
N LYS A 280 4.56 27.26 -4.92
CA LYS A 280 3.97 27.59 -6.23
C LYS A 280 3.62 26.37 -7.09
N PHE A 281 4.28 25.23 -6.83
CA PHE A 281 4.02 23.98 -7.53
C PHE A 281 3.02 23.08 -6.79
N VAL A 282 2.65 23.46 -5.57
CA VAL A 282 1.64 22.77 -4.77
C VAL A 282 0.27 23.29 -5.19
N LYS A 283 -0.58 22.38 -5.67
CA LYS A 283 -1.96 22.66 -6.03
C LYS A 283 -2.90 22.08 -4.98
N MET A 284 -4.10 22.63 -4.88
CA MET A 284 -5.15 22.09 -4.02
C MET A 284 -6.27 21.48 -4.86
N ARG A 285 -6.80 20.35 -4.42
CA ARG A 285 -8.01 19.73 -4.99
C ARG A 285 -8.95 19.33 -3.87
N GLU A 286 -10.22 19.16 -4.21
CA GLU A 286 -11.18 18.52 -3.31
C GLU A 286 -10.73 17.06 -3.10
N GLY A 287 -10.36 16.71 -1.87
CA GLY A 287 -9.84 15.39 -1.51
C GLY A 287 -10.94 14.46 -1.04
N TRP A 288 -11.48 14.72 0.14
CA TRP A 288 -12.61 13.98 0.69
C TRP A 288 -13.69 14.93 1.22
N VAL A 289 -14.90 14.43 1.33
CA VAL A 289 -16.03 15.14 1.94
C VAL A 289 -16.33 14.44 3.25
N ASP A 290 -16.31 15.20 4.34
CA ASP A 290 -16.63 14.69 5.67
C ASP A 290 -18.12 14.30 5.77
N ARG A 291 -18.51 13.81 6.95
CA ARG A 291 -19.91 13.44 7.23
C ARG A 291 -20.85 14.65 7.26
N GLN A 292 -20.34 15.84 7.55
CA GLN A 292 -21.10 17.09 7.64
C GLN A 292 -21.30 17.74 6.26
N GLY A 293 -20.68 17.20 5.22
CA GLY A 293 -20.71 17.74 3.87
C GLY A 293 -19.62 18.76 3.58
N ASN A 294 -18.70 19.00 4.53
CA ASN A 294 -17.56 19.88 4.32
C ASN A 294 -16.53 19.19 3.43
N LYS A 295 -16.04 19.94 2.44
CA LYS A 295 -15.03 19.49 1.51
C LYS A 295 -13.65 19.77 2.09
N HIS A 296 -12.87 18.71 2.33
CA HIS A 296 -11.48 18.83 2.73
C HIS A 296 -10.61 18.99 1.49
N MET A 297 -9.86 20.09 1.45
CA MET A 297 -8.91 20.37 0.39
C MET A 297 -7.62 19.61 0.66
N VAL A 298 -7.14 18.87 -0.34
CA VAL A 298 -5.90 18.11 -0.29
C VAL A 298 -4.88 18.77 -1.21
N GLU A 299 -3.71 19.03 -0.64
CA GLU A 299 -2.54 19.51 -1.36
C GLU A 299 -1.93 18.38 -2.19
N TYR A 300 -1.56 18.67 -3.43
CA TYR A 300 -0.93 17.72 -4.32
C TYR A 300 0.04 18.40 -5.28
N VAL A 301 0.96 17.62 -5.82
CA VAL A 301 1.86 18.05 -6.88
C VAL A 301 1.52 17.32 -8.17
N GLU A 302 1.64 18.03 -9.29
CA GLU A 302 1.42 17.48 -10.63
C GLU A 302 2.58 16.57 -11.05
N TRP A 303 2.26 15.55 -11.86
CA TRP A 303 3.23 14.51 -12.22
C TRP A 303 4.41 15.07 -13.01
N HIS A 304 4.19 16.07 -13.88
CA HIS A 304 5.27 16.68 -14.66
C HIS A 304 6.24 17.46 -13.77
N THR A 305 5.77 18.09 -12.68
CA THR A 305 6.67 18.76 -11.72
C THR A 305 7.61 17.76 -11.06
N VAL A 306 7.10 16.55 -10.75
CA VAL A 306 7.92 15.47 -10.19
C VAL A 306 8.93 14.97 -11.22
N ALA A 307 8.54 14.83 -12.48
CA ALA A 307 9.45 14.45 -13.57
C ALA A 307 10.54 15.52 -13.81
N ASP A 308 10.17 16.79 -13.91
CA ASP A 308 11.11 17.92 -14.10
C ASP A 308 12.12 18.00 -12.94
N LEU A 309 11.68 17.72 -11.71
CA LEU A 309 12.55 17.67 -10.54
C LEU A 309 13.55 16.51 -10.63
N LEU A 310 13.09 15.33 -11.04
CA LEU A 310 13.92 14.14 -11.25
C LEU A 310 14.93 14.38 -12.38
N ASP A 311 14.53 14.98 -13.50
CA ASP A 311 15.42 15.33 -14.62
C ASP A 311 16.53 16.30 -14.18
N ARG A 312 16.18 17.29 -13.36
CA ARG A 312 17.12 18.31 -12.88
C ARG A 312 18.12 17.75 -11.85
N VAL A 313 17.67 16.92 -10.92
CA VAL A 313 18.52 16.43 -9.80
C VAL A 313 19.23 15.13 -10.16
N THR A 314 18.59 14.25 -10.91
CA THR A 314 19.05 12.89 -11.23
C THR A 314 18.73 12.53 -12.68
N PRO A 315 19.43 13.08 -13.68
CA PRO A 315 19.14 12.82 -15.09
C PRO A 315 19.30 11.34 -15.50
N THR A 316 19.93 10.52 -14.64
CA THR A 316 20.09 9.06 -14.78
C THR A 316 18.86 8.26 -14.36
N TRP A 317 17.78 8.91 -13.90
CA TRP A 317 16.58 8.20 -13.46
C TRP A 317 15.86 7.48 -14.60
N SER A 318 15.11 6.44 -14.27
CA SER A 318 14.26 5.73 -15.22
C SER A 318 12.91 5.35 -14.61
N HIS A 319 11.89 5.25 -15.46
CA HIS A 319 10.53 4.88 -15.11
C HIS A 319 10.12 3.61 -15.87
N SER A 320 9.46 2.68 -15.18
CA SER A 320 8.88 1.49 -15.82
C SER A 320 7.57 1.08 -15.13
N VAL A 321 6.54 0.75 -15.93
CA VAL A 321 5.30 0.16 -15.42
C VAL A 321 5.50 -1.33 -15.26
N ARG A 322 5.37 -1.84 -14.03
CA ARG A 322 5.63 -3.25 -13.67
C ARG A 322 4.39 -4.11 -13.77
N ASN A 323 3.24 -3.59 -13.34
CA ASN A 323 2.01 -4.36 -13.25
C ASN A 323 0.79 -3.45 -13.43
N ILE A 324 -0.24 -3.96 -14.10
CA ILE A 324 -1.54 -3.30 -14.27
C ILE A 324 -2.59 -4.35 -13.92
N VAL A 325 -3.35 -4.09 -12.86
CA VAL A 325 -4.40 -5.00 -12.37
C VAL A 325 -5.72 -4.25 -12.33
N GLN A 326 -6.71 -4.75 -13.07
CA GLN A 326 -8.07 -4.28 -12.98
C GLN A 326 -8.80 -5.00 -11.85
N ILE A 327 -9.41 -4.24 -10.93
CA ILE A 327 -10.19 -4.71 -9.79
C ILE A 327 -11.57 -4.06 -9.87
N GLY A 328 -12.53 -4.76 -10.49
CA GLY A 328 -13.87 -4.23 -10.73
C GLY A 328 -13.85 -3.03 -11.68
N ASP A 329 -14.33 -1.89 -11.20
CA ASP A 329 -14.38 -0.61 -11.89
C ASP A 329 -13.12 0.26 -11.69
N MET A 330 -12.13 -0.25 -10.94
CA MET A 330 -10.86 0.43 -10.70
C MET A 330 -9.70 -0.29 -11.37
N VAL A 331 -8.69 0.47 -11.78
CA VAL A 331 -7.40 -0.02 -12.24
C VAL A 331 -6.32 0.39 -11.26
N ALA A 332 -5.50 -0.58 -10.85
CA ALA A 332 -4.31 -0.39 -10.03
C ALA A 332 -3.06 -0.58 -10.89
N VAL A 333 -2.18 0.42 -10.92
CA VAL A 333 -0.93 0.42 -11.68
C VAL A 333 0.24 0.45 -10.72
N THR A 334 1.19 -0.48 -10.86
CA THR A 334 2.46 -0.48 -10.14
C THR A 334 3.55 0.08 -11.06
N ALA A 335 4.15 1.19 -10.67
CA ALA A 335 5.28 1.80 -11.37
C ALA A 335 6.55 1.70 -10.53
N ALA A 336 7.69 1.54 -11.17
CA ALA A 336 9.02 1.51 -10.56
C ALA A 336 9.86 2.68 -11.08
N ILE A 337 10.46 3.42 -10.15
CA ILE A 337 11.48 4.43 -10.44
C ILE A 337 12.83 3.89 -9.99
N THR A 338 13.82 3.97 -10.87
CA THR A 338 15.20 3.59 -10.58
C THR A 338 16.12 4.80 -10.68
N ILE A 339 16.86 5.09 -9.62
CA ILE A 339 17.85 6.17 -9.54
C ILE A 339 19.18 5.55 -9.08
N ASP A 340 20.23 5.68 -9.88
CA ASP A 340 21.58 5.17 -9.59
C ASP A 340 21.59 3.71 -9.09
N GLY A 341 20.80 2.85 -9.72
CA GLY A 341 20.67 1.43 -9.40
C GLY A 341 19.70 1.08 -8.26
N VAL A 342 19.19 2.08 -7.51
CA VAL A 342 18.18 1.86 -6.47
C VAL A 342 16.79 1.99 -7.06
N THR A 343 16.00 0.91 -6.99
CA THR A 343 14.61 0.88 -7.48
C THR A 343 13.61 1.00 -6.34
N ARG A 344 12.60 1.88 -6.46
CA ARG A 344 11.45 1.92 -5.56
C ARG A 344 10.16 1.91 -6.36
N GLU A 345 9.18 1.16 -5.86
CA GLU A 345 7.89 1.00 -6.53
C GLU A 345 6.78 1.81 -5.85
N GLY A 346 5.80 2.26 -6.63
CA GLY A 346 4.59 2.94 -6.16
C GLY A 346 3.37 2.32 -6.82
N VAL A 347 2.24 2.31 -6.11
CA VAL A 347 0.97 1.79 -6.62
C VAL A 347 -0.02 2.93 -6.71
N GLY A 348 -0.46 3.26 -7.92
CA GLY A 348 -1.48 4.26 -8.18
C GLY A 348 -2.80 3.63 -8.58
N THR A 349 -3.89 4.37 -8.41
CA THR A 349 -5.24 3.90 -8.72
C THR A 349 -6.02 4.89 -9.56
N GLY A 350 -6.92 4.39 -10.39
CA GLY A 350 -7.80 5.18 -11.25
C GLY A 350 -9.04 4.39 -11.66
N THR A 351 -9.97 5.04 -12.34
CA THR A 351 -11.16 4.35 -12.87
C THR A 351 -10.79 3.54 -14.12
N ALA A 352 -11.37 2.36 -14.27
CA ALA A 352 -11.09 1.46 -15.40
C ALA A 352 -11.96 1.75 -16.64
N ASP A 353 -12.97 2.60 -16.49
CA ASP A 353 -13.97 2.92 -17.51
C ASP A 353 -13.43 3.78 -18.65
N ASN A 354 -12.32 4.48 -18.44
CA ASN A 354 -11.77 5.40 -19.43
C ASN A 354 -10.23 5.43 -19.42
N GLU A 355 -9.65 5.83 -20.55
CA GLU A 355 -8.19 5.96 -20.72
C GLU A 355 -7.57 6.98 -19.75
N THR A 356 -8.29 8.06 -19.44
CA THR A 356 -7.84 9.07 -18.47
C THR A 356 -7.69 8.50 -17.05
N GLY A 357 -8.48 7.48 -16.68
CA GLY A 357 -8.39 6.78 -15.42
C GLY A 357 -7.15 5.89 -15.33
N ILE A 358 -6.82 5.18 -16.42
CA ILE A 358 -5.57 4.41 -16.52
C ILE A 358 -4.35 5.36 -16.45
N LYS A 359 -4.36 6.46 -17.22
CA LYS A 359 -3.30 7.49 -17.17
C LYS A 359 -3.17 8.09 -15.77
N LYS A 360 -4.29 8.38 -15.10
CA LYS A 360 -4.30 8.88 -13.73
C LYS A 360 -3.68 7.87 -12.76
N ALA A 361 -3.95 6.58 -12.93
CA ALA A 361 -3.37 5.53 -12.11
C ALA A 361 -1.84 5.44 -12.29
N GLU A 362 -1.34 5.52 -13.53
CA GLU A 362 0.10 5.56 -13.81
C GLU A 362 0.76 6.81 -13.20
N HIS A 363 0.18 7.99 -13.41
CA HIS A 363 0.69 9.23 -12.84
C HIS A 363 0.71 9.20 -11.30
N ASP A 364 -0.31 8.61 -10.67
CA ASP A 364 -0.33 8.42 -9.22
C ASP A 364 0.73 7.42 -8.74
N ALA A 365 0.94 6.33 -9.50
CA ALA A 365 1.97 5.33 -9.22
C ALA A 365 3.39 5.92 -9.28
N LEU A 366 3.67 6.72 -10.32
CA LEU A 366 4.92 7.46 -10.48
C LEU A 366 5.17 8.36 -9.26
N LYS A 367 4.19 9.18 -8.88
CA LYS A 367 4.33 10.07 -7.71
C LYS A 367 4.57 9.29 -6.43
N ARG A 368 3.84 8.18 -6.20
CA ARG A 368 4.02 7.31 -5.03
C ARG A 368 5.37 6.62 -4.99
N ALA A 369 5.96 6.28 -6.14
CA ALA A 369 7.32 5.78 -6.22
C ALA A 369 8.34 6.89 -5.87
N ALA A 370 8.14 8.08 -6.43
CA ALA A 370 9.00 9.26 -6.22
C ALA A 370 9.03 9.72 -4.75
N ILE A 371 7.88 9.70 -4.06
CA ILE A 371 7.78 10.04 -2.63
C ILE A 371 8.67 9.16 -1.77
N LYS A 372 8.86 7.90 -2.16
CA LYS A 372 9.76 7.02 -1.41
C LYS A 372 11.19 7.52 -1.49
N PHE A 373 11.63 8.20 -2.55
CA PHE A 373 12.95 8.84 -2.61
C PHE A 373 13.04 10.16 -1.83
N GLY A 374 11.90 10.72 -1.39
CA GLY A 374 11.82 11.93 -0.56
C GLY A 374 11.10 13.10 -1.21
N ILE A 375 10.72 12.99 -2.49
CA ILE A 375 10.06 14.07 -3.23
C ILE A 375 8.66 14.30 -2.68
N ALA A 376 8.32 15.54 -2.32
CA ALA A 376 6.98 15.92 -1.81
C ALA A 376 6.55 15.15 -0.54
N ARG A 377 7.48 14.58 0.21
CA ARG A 377 7.16 13.70 1.34
C ARG A 377 6.42 14.46 2.46
N GLU A 378 6.72 15.74 2.61
CA GLU A 378 6.09 16.66 3.55
C GLU A 378 4.59 16.83 3.32
N LEU A 379 4.13 16.77 2.07
CA LEU A 379 2.70 16.89 1.74
C LEU A 379 1.92 15.66 2.25
N TYR A 380 2.52 14.48 2.13
CA TYR A 380 1.92 13.24 2.62
C TYR A 380 1.96 13.14 4.14
N GLN A 381 3.01 13.67 4.80
CA GLN A 381 3.06 13.73 6.25
C GLN A 381 1.96 14.65 6.81
N ARG A 382 1.83 15.85 6.25
CA ARG A 382 0.77 16.80 6.62
C ARG A 382 -0.61 16.21 6.36
N GLU A 383 -0.82 15.59 5.20
CA GLU A 383 -2.08 14.91 4.89
C GLU A 383 -2.36 13.78 5.89
N SER A 384 -1.37 12.95 6.23
CA SER A 384 -1.57 11.87 7.22
C SER A 384 -1.91 12.40 8.62
N GLU A 385 -1.29 13.49 9.06
CA GLU A 385 -1.61 14.11 10.35
C GLU A 385 -3.03 14.68 10.37
N VAL A 386 -3.46 15.32 9.27
CA VAL A 386 -4.83 15.81 9.10
C VAL A 386 -5.81 14.63 9.09
N ILE A 387 -5.48 13.54 8.39
CA ILE A 387 -6.29 12.33 8.31
C ILE A 387 -6.36 11.60 9.66
N GLU A 388 -5.30 11.55 10.44
CA GLU A 388 -5.29 10.92 11.77
C GLU A 388 -6.04 11.78 12.79
N THR A 389 -5.89 13.10 12.72
CA THR A 389 -6.55 14.04 13.64
C THR A 389 -8.03 14.21 13.32
N GLN A 390 -8.39 14.32 12.05
CA GLN A 390 -9.75 14.60 11.58
C GLN A 390 -10.49 13.33 11.13
N GLY A 391 -9.79 12.21 10.94
CA GLY A 391 -10.33 10.93 10.51
C GLY A 391 -10.66 10.89 9.01
N ALA A 392 -9.81 10.25 8.18
CA ALA A 392 -10.18 9.90 6.80
C ALA A 392 -10.42 8.40 6.56
N GLY A 393 -10.44 7.60 7.63
CA GLY A 393 -11.05 6.27 7.62
C GLY A 393 -12.49 6.34 8.11
N PRO A 394 -13.37 5.39 7.76
CA PRO A 394 -14.57 5.16 8.54
C PRO A 394 -14.10 4.94 9.98
N GLN A 395 -14.38 5.87 10.88
CA GLN A 395 -14.02 5.67 12.27
C GLN A 395 -14.62 4.34 12.69
N VAL A 396 -13.83 3.50 13.37
CA VAL A 396 -14.25 2.15 13.80
C VAL A 396 -15.51 2.21 14.68
N ASP A 397 -15.84 3.41 15.13
CA ASP A 397 -16.95 3.72 16.03
C ASP A 397 -18.13 4.38 15.33
N GLU A 398 -18.06 4.60 14.01
CA GLU A 398 -19.05 5.36 13.28
C GLU A 398 -19.90 4.50 12.35
N PHE A 399 -21.20 4.78 12.38
CA PHE A 399 -22.20 4.04 11.62
C PHE A 399 -22.02 4.18 10.11
N PRO A 400 -22.31 3.13 9.32
CA PRO A 400 -22.30 3.21 7.86
C PRO A 400 -23.21 4.33 7.34
N ARG A 401 -22.77 5.06 6.30
CA ARG A 401 -23.55 6.16 5.66
C ARG A 401 -24.94 5.71 5.17
N ASP A 402 -25.01 4.50 4.64
CA ASP A 402 -26.27 3.86 4.21
C ASP A 402 -26.58 2.73 5.18
N PRO A 403 -27.42 2.96 6.21
CA PRO A 403 -27.76 1.91 7.15
C PRO A 403 -28.73 0.89 6.55
N LEU A 404 -29.46 1.26 5.49
CA LEU A 404 -30.48 0.44 4.84
C LEU A 404 -29.87 -0.67 3.97
N ALA A 405 -30.41 -1.88 4.08
CA ALA A 405 -30.04 -3.00 3.24
C ALA A 405 -30.46 -2.77 1.78
N LYS A 406 -29.50 -2.89 0.85
CA LYS A 406 -29.77 -2.72 -0.59
C LYS A 406 -30.37 -3.97 -1.24
N SER A 407 -30.30 -5.11 -0.56
CA SER A 407 -30.83 -6.39 -1.05
C SER A 407 -31.19 -7.32 0.12
N MET A 408 -32.01 -8.34 -0.14
CA MET A 408 -32.33 -9.38 0.84
C MET A 408 -31.09 -10.12 1.38
N ALA A 409 -30.05 -10.25 0.54
CA ALA A 409 -28.79 -10.87 0.95
C ALA A 409 -27.98 -9.97 1.90
N ASP A 410 -28.24 -8.67 1.91
CA ASP A 410 -27.60 -7.68 2.78
C ASP A 410 -28.46 -7.35 4.02
N LEU A 411 -29.69 -7.87 4.10
CA LEU A 411 -30.57 -7.66 5.24
C LEU A 411 -29.97 -8.24 6.53
N VAL A 412 -30.24 -7.57 7.65
CA VAL A 412 -29.84 -8.00 8.98
C VAL A 412 -30.22 -9.47 9.22
N THR A 413 -29.27 -10.23 9.76
CA THR A 413 -29.53 -11.65 10.02
C THR A 413 -30.39 -11.84 11.28
N PRO A 414 -31.20 -12.91 11.38
CA PRO A 414 -31.95 -13.21 12.59
C PRO A 414 -31.06 -13.30 13.85
N LYS A 415 -29.82 -13.76 13.69
CA LYS A 415 -28.81 -13.81 14.76
C LYS A 415 -28.42 -12.41 15.23
N GLN A 416 -28.18 -11.48 14.31
CA GLN A 416 -27.87 -10.09 14.65
C GLN A 416 -29.06 -9.39 15.32
N LEU A 417 -30.29 -9.59 14.82
CA LEU A 417 -31.50 -9.07 15.49
C LEU A 417 -31.65 -9.61 16.92
N GLY A 418 -31.38 -10.90 17.12
CA GLY A 418 -31.36 -11.51 18.46
C GLY A 418 -30.32 -10.86 19.39
N MET A 419 -29.12 -10.59 18.88
CA MET A 419 -28.07 -9.91 19.64
C MET A 419 -28.43 -8.46 19.97
N ILE A 420 -28.95 -7.71 19.00
CA ILE A 420 -29.40 -6.31 19.18
C ILE A 420 -30.45 -6.24 20.29
N ARG A 421 -31.47 -7.10 20.25
CA ARG A 421 -32.54 -7.14 21.26
C ARG A 421 -32.04 -7.54 22.65
N ALA A 422 -31.08 -8.46 22.72
CA ALA A 422 -30.49 -8.88 23.99
C ALA A 422 -29.69 -7.74 24.64
N LEU A 423 -28.83 -7.06 23.86
CA LEU A 423 -28.00 -5.95 24.33
C LEU A 423 -28.83 -4.72 24.72
N ALA A 424 -29.87 -4.38 23.96
CA ALA A 424 -30.75 -3.27 24.30
C ALA A 424 -31.52 -3.54 25.60
N ARG A 425 -31.96 -4.79 25.84
CA ARG A 425 -32.60 -5.17 27.11
C ARG A 425 -31.63 -5.05 28.29
N GLU A 426 -30.37 -5.42 28.10
CA GLU A 426 -29.32 -5.26 29.09
C GLU A 426 -29.02 -3.78 29.38
N ALA A 427 -29.04 -2.93 28.35
CA ALA A 427 -28.87 -1.48 28.47
C ALA A 427 -30.12 -0.75 28.99
N GLY A 428 -31.30 -1.39 29.00
CA GLY A 428 -32.56 -0.76 29.38
C GLY A 428 -33.11 0.23 28.35
N VAL A 429 -32.77 0.06 27.06
CA VAL A 429 -33.12 0.99 25.97
C VAL A 429 -34.12 0.33 25.01
N ASP A 430 -35.07 1.10 24.47
CA ASP A 430 -35.94 0.61 23.39
C ASP A 430 -35.17 0.54 22.07
N VAL A 431 -35.14 -0.65 21.48
CA VAL A 431 -34.29 -0.93 20.32
C VAL A 431 -34.69 -0.10 19.11
N GLU A 432 -36.00 0.03 18.84
CA GLU A 432 -36.50 0.72 17.65
C GLU A 432 -36.32 2.23 17.80
N GLU A 433 -36.60 2.77 18.98
CA GLU A 433 -36.39 4.20 19.27
C GLU A 433 -34.91 4.58 19.14
N GLU A 434 -34.01 3.77 19.68
CA GLU A 434 -32.56 4.02 19.59
C GLU A 434 -32.04 3.86 18.16
N CYS A 435 -32.48 2.81 17.45
CA CYS A 435 -32.11 2.60 16.05
C CYS A 435 -32.62 3.75 15.17
N GLN A 436 -33.84 4.22 15.41
CA GLN A 436 -34.41 5.37 14.71
C GLN A 436 -33.66 6.66 15.04
N THR A 437 -33.23 6.85 16.28
CA THR A 437 -32.48 8.04 16.71
C THR A 437 -31.10 8.07 16.08
N VAL A 438 -30.39 6.94 16.11
CA VAL A 438 -28.98 6.85 15.72
C VAL A 438 -28.81 6.63 14.21
N LEU A 439 -29.62 5.76 13.61
CA LEU A 439 -29.52 5.33 12.22
C LEU A 439 -30.65 5.82 11.33
N ARG A 440 -31.72 6.40 11.89
CA ARG A 440 -32.89 6.90 11.14
C ARG A 440 -33.59 5.82 10.31
N CYS A 441 -33.52 4.57 10.73
CA CYS A 441 -34.21 3.44 10.10
C CYS A 441 -34.70 2.43 11.14
N ARG A 442 -35.59 1.54 10.71
CA ARG A 442 -36.08 0.42 11.54
C ARG A 442 -35.02 -0.66 11.67
N THR A 443 -35.05 -1.42 12.75
CA THR A 443 -34.05 -2.48 12.98
C THR A 443 -34.10 -3.58 11.91
N GLU A 444 -35.29 -3.81 11.35
CA GLU A 444 -35.57 -4.81 10.32
C GLU A 444 -34.95 -4.46 8.96
N GLU A 445 -34.75 -3.16 8.71
CA GLU A 445 -34.28 -2.62 7.43
C GLU A 445 -32.76 -2.47 7.39
N LEU A 446 -32.08 -2.77 8.51
CA LEU A 446 -30.64 -2.63 8.64
C LEU A 446 -29.89 -3.56 7.67
N SER A 447 -28.84 -3.02 7.06
CA SER A 447 -27.81 -3.83 6.41
C SER A 447 -27.02 -4.63 7.46
N LYS A 448 -26.43 -5.75 7.05
CA LYS A 448 -25.58 -6.57 7.93
C LYS A 448 -24.44 -5.78 8.55
N ARG A 449 -23.89 -4.82 7.81
CA ARG A 449 -22.81 -3.95 8.30
C ARG A 449 -23.33 -2.95 9.33
N ALA A 450 -24.45 -2.29 9.06
CA ALA A 450 -25.06 -1.34 9.99
C ALA A 450 -25.51 -2.02 11.29
N ALA A 451 -26.07 -3.23 11.19
CA ALA A 451 -26.42 -4.04 12.35
C ALA A 451 -25.20 -4.39 13.22
N SER A 452 -24.06 -4.72 12.63
CA SER A 452 -22.83 -4.97 13.40
C SER A 452 -22.34 -3.70 14.12
N SER A 453 -22.35 -2.54 13.46
CA SER A 453 -22.01 -1.26 14.09
C SER A 453 -22.99 -0.91 15.23
N PHE A 454 -24.29 -1.18 15.05
CA PHE A 454 -25.31 -0.95 16.07
C PHE A 454 -25.16 -1.87 17.28
N ILE A 455 -24.77 -3.13 17.07
CA ILE A 455 -24.40 -4.05 18.16
C ILE A 455 -23.24 -3.48 18.97
N ASP A 456 -22.22 -2.91 18.33
CA ASP A 456 -21.06 -2.37 19.04
C ASP A 456 -21.38 -1.06 19.77
N HIS A 457 -22.31 -0.23 19.26
CA HIS A 457 -22.89 0.91 19.97
C HIS A 457 -23.63 0.49 21.24
N LEU A 458 -24.54 -0.48 21.14
CA LEU A 458 -25.30 -0.99 22.28
C LEU A 458 -24.42 -1.64 23.36
N LYS A 459 -23.28 -2.24 23.00
CA LYS A 459 -22.32 -2.77 23.99
C LYS A 459 -21.64 -1.68 24.83
N ARG A 460 -21.54 -0.46 24.33
CA ARG A 460 -20.86 0.65 25.02
C ARG A 460 -21.78 1.39 25.96
N GLN A 461 -23.07 1.49 25.65
CA GLN A 461 -24.05 2.20 26.48
C GLN A 461 -24.10 1.75 27.95
N PRO A 462 -24.06 0.44 28.30
CA PRO A 462 -24.04 0.00 29.69
C PRO A 462 -22.82 0.53 30.47
N GLN A 463 -21.67 0.71 29.80
CA GLN A 463 -20.45 1.23 30.45
C GLN A 463 -20.59 2.73 30.77
N GLU A 464 -21.25 3.50 29.92
CA GLU A 464 -21.50 4.93 30.15
C GLU A 464 -22.56 5.16 31.23
N ALA A 465 -23.64 4.37 31.24
CA ALA A 465 -24.67 4.45 32.27
C ALA A 465 -24.11 4.11 33.67
N ALA A 466 -23.25 3.09 33.76
CA ALA A 466 -22.57 2.72 35.00
C ALA A 466 -21.54 3.79 35.45
N ALA A 467 -20.82 4.42 34.52
CA ALA A 467 -19.84 5.47 34.82
C ALA A 467 -20.50 6.81 35.20
N GLY A 468 -21.66 7.13 34.62
CA GLY A 468 -22.41 8.35 34.89
C GLY A 468 -23.13 8.35 36.25
N GLY A 469 -23.58 7.17 36.71
CA GLY A 469 -24.31 7.03 37.99
C GLY A 469 -23.46 7.23 39.25
N MET A 470 -22.12 7.25 39.15
CA MET A 470 -21.23 7.31 40.31
C MET A 470 -20.68 8.73 40.59
N ARG A 471 -21.11 9.75 39.85
CA ARG A 471 -20.70 11.15 40.07
C ARG A 471 -21.87 12.02 40.55
N ARG A 472 -21.93 12.19 41.87
CA ARG A 472 -22.50 13.30 42.68
C ARG A 472 -23.46 12.82 43.76
N ALA A 473 -22.87 12.37 44.85
CA ALA A 473 -23.28 12.83 46.17
C ALA A 473 -22.13 13.71 46.69
N SER A 474 -22.27 15.03 46.58
CA SER A 474 -21.42 16.03 47.22
C SER A 474 -22.31 17.15 47.74
#